data_AF-R0JL13-F1
#
_entry.id   AF-R0JL13-F1
#
_cell.length_a   1.000
_cell.length_b   1.000
_cell.length_c   1.000
_cell.angle_alpha   90.00
_cell.angle_beta   90.00
_cell.angle_gamma   90.00
#
_symmetry.space_group_name_H-M   'P 1'
#
loop_
_entity.id
_entity.type
_entity.pdbx_description
1 polymer ?
#
loop_
_entity_poly.entity_id
_entity_poly.type
_entity_poly.pdbx_seq_one_letter_code
_entity_poly.pdbx_strand_id
1 'polypeptide(L)'
;MVPRLLLPPPPLLIDPPLLNSANPWCTTLEQLRALYMSPHTGAITTRTSLLAGFPHDSRHHQFTFFETDGLRACGRNVDACGSELDTTTTATPTPTSIATATASLNTLGYSPLPLSTYLGFVQSLSDTCCDAAALRAQNRSTPKPIIVSVTGSIADVVQCYDCICALQPSVCMPLAMELNLSCPNIPGCAPPAYDGQALTRYLDALGDKMRELATAATAAAADSVPEPESRNRSGNADNNQPQNQPQNKHSSGTGIIITTSTNVSSTGAATNTGNTSNAVIINDHDHDDDKNSSGTTAHVVVPLGLKTPPYTFDEQFRALGRALQISGCAAAQQHHDSHSTSSSSSLSAATRQADPCPCPVSFITAVNTLGNALLVEPLLLSGISTSSTSSPSTSTSIPPPPPPPEKDLGEIRQGQGQGQEGGGTRLSSPHFRSSLASASGSGLGGLAGAPLHPLALGNVYTIKGLLVQQQQQQQQQQQQQQQQQQRQLNSGIQIQVIGVGGVADTEGYRRMRAVGADAVGVGTALGRRGVAVFGEIDVRGVGEEGLYEDEVMKML
;
A
#
# COMPACT_ATOMS: atom_id res chain seq x y z
N MET A 1 7.53 22.37 30.69
CA MET A 1 6.78 21.93 29.49
C MET A 1 7.14 20.48 29.25
N VAL A 2 6.16 19.58 29.23
CA VAL A 2 6.36 18.17 28.87
C VAL A 2 6.62 18.13 27.35
N PRO A 3 7.63 17.40 26.84
CA PRO A 3 7.81 17.23 25.40
C PRO A 3 6.48 16.74 24.83
N ARG A 4 5.94 17.43 23.80
CA ARG A 4 4.77 16.92 23.09
C ARG A 4 5.17 15.55 22.55
N LEU A 5 4.66 14.50 23.18
CA LEU A 5 4.72 13.14 22.68
C LEU A 5 4.35 13.19 21.20
N LEU A 6 5.22 12.61 20.37
CA LEU A 6 4.99 12.34 18.96
C LEU A 6 3.60 11.75 18.80
N LEU A 7 2.62 12.59 18.45
CA LEU A 7 1.30 12.09 18.12
C LEU A 7 1.48 11.24 16.86
N PRO A 8 0.94 10.02 16.83
CA PRO A 8 0.96 9.22 15.62
C PRO A 8 0.31 9.98 14.46
N PRO A 9 0.75 9.74 13.21
CA PRO A 9 0.11 10.34 12.06
C PRO A 9 -1.40 9.97 12.06
N PRO A 10 -2.29 10.93 11.74
CA PRO A 10 -3.72 10.69 11.76
C PRO A 10 -4.11 9.58 10.76
N PRO A 11 -5.19 8.82 11.03
CA PRO A 11 -5.68 7.79 10.10
C PRO A 11 -5.99 8.38 8.72
N LEU A 12 -5.82 7.56 7.69
CA LEU A 12 -6.23 7.93 6.33
C LEU A 12 -7.74 7.96 6.23
N LEU A 13 -8.27 9.12 5.83
CA LEU A 13 -9.69 9.26 5.49
C LEU A 13 -9.93 8.77 4.06
N ILE A 14 -10.34 7.51 3.94
CA ILE A 14 -10.68 6.87 2.66
C ILE A 14 -12.21 6.77 2.57
N ASP A 15 -12.82 7.71 1.85
CA ASP A 15 -14.26 7.74 1.62
C ASP A 15 -14.55 7.99 0.14
N PRO A 16 -15.30 7.15 -0.59
CA PRO A 16 -15.78 5.84 -0.14
C PRO A 16 -14.62 4.88 0.22
N PRO A 17 -14.83 3.80 1.00
CA PRO A 17 -13.77 2.89 1.47
C PRO A 17 -13.23 1.96 0.38
N LEU A 18 -12.98 2.49 -0.82
CA LEU A 18 -12.64 1.77 -2.03
C LEU A 18 -11.55 2.53 -2.79
N LEU A 19 -10.48 1.84 -3.17
CA LEU A 19 -9.35 2.44 -3.89
C LEU A 19 -8.71 1.41 -4.83
N ASN A 20 -7.79 1.84 -5.69
CA ASN A 20 -6.93 0.90 -6.39
C ASN A 20 -5.79 0.43 -5.46
N SER A 21 -5.36 -0.83 -5.61
CA SER A 21 -4.09 -1.29 -5.05
C SER A 21 -2.92 -0.85 -5.94
N ALA A 22 -1.68 -0.82 -5.44
CA ALA A 22 -0.52 -0.60 -6.31
C ALA A 22 -0.43 -1.71 -7.39
N ASN A 23 -0.53 -1.34 -8.67
CA ASN A 23 -0.59 -2.26 -9.81
C ASN A 23 -0.14 -1.57 -11.14
N PRO A 24 -0.10 -2.28 -12.29
CA PRO A 24 0.38 -1.69 -13.56
C PRO A 24 -0.52 -0.62 -14.18
N TRP A 25 -1.81 -0.57 -13.81
CA TRP A 25 -2.81 0.38 -14.33
C TRP A 25 -2.87 1.69 -13.51
N CYS A 26 -1.83 1.97 -12.72
CA CYS A 26 -1.60 3.24 -12.05
C CYS A 26 -0.14 3.71 -12.28
N THR A 27 0.33 3.56 -13.51
CA THR A 27 1.71 3.86 -13.93
C THR A 27 1.86 5.26 -14.52
N THR A 28 0.95 5.67 -15.41
CA THR A 28 1.04 6.98 -16.11
C THR A 28 0.20 8.06 -15.42
N LEU A 29 0.47 9.34 -15.75
CA LEU A 29 -0.32 10.47 -15.26
C LEU A 29 -1.80 10.33 -15.64
N GLU A 30 -2.10 9.90 -16.86
CA GLU A 30 -3.47 9.74 -17.37
C GLU A 30 -4.23 8.68 -16.56
N GLN A 31 -3.58 7.56 -16.26
CA GLN A 31 -4.14 6.49 -15.44
C GLN A 31 -4.42 6.98 -14.02
N LEU A 32 -3.45 7.64 -13.39
CA LEU A 32 -3.60 8.21 -12.04
C LEU A 32 -4.67 9.29 -12.01
N ARG A 33 -4.73 10.17 -13.03
CA ARG A 33 -5.77 11.20 -13.16
C ARG A 33 -7.16 10.57 -13.28
N ALA A 34 -7.33 9.54 -14.11
CA ALA A 34 -8.61 8.85 -14.26
C ALA A 34 -9.08 8.22 -12.95
N LEU A 35 -8.16 7.59 -12.19
CA LEU A 35 -8.46 7.05 -10.86
C LEU A 35 -8.80 8.15 -9.84
N TYR A 36 -8.03 9.24 -9.82
CA TYR A 36 -8.23 10.35 -8.89
C TYR A 36 -9.58 11.02 -9.11
N MET A 37 -9.93 11.27 -10.39
CA MET A 37 -11.18 11.93 -10.81
C MET A 37 -12.44 11.08 -10.66
N SER A 38 -12.31 9.76 -10.48
CA SER A 38 -13.48 8.89 -10.30
C SER A 38 -14.20 9.23 -8.99
N PRO A 39 -15.51 9.57 -8.98
CA PRO A 39 -16.22 9.82 -7.72
C PRO A 39 -16.34 8.56 -6.84
N HIS A 40 -16.00 7.38 -7.37
CA HIS A 40 -16.15 6.09 -6.72
C HIS A 40 -14.88 5.56 -6.05
N THR A 41 -13.77 6.28 -6.12
CA THR A 41 -12.55 6.00 -5.34
C THR A 41 -12.49 6.92 -4.14
N GLY A 42 -12.10 6.46 -2.95
CA GLY A 42 -11.84 7.34 -1.80
C GLY A 42 -10.39 7.77 -1.66
N ALA A 43 -9.48 7.02 -2.27
CA ALA A 43 -8.06 7.28 -2.34
C ALA A 43 -7.50 6.65 -3.63
N ILE A 44 -6.25 6.96 -3.97
CA ILE A 44 -5.53 6.24 -5.03
C ILE A 44 -4.15 5.81 -4.56
N THR A 45 -3.64 4.72 -5.13
CA THR A 45 -2.29 4.23 -4.88
C THR A 45 -1.48 4.27 -6.17
N THR A 46 -0.25 4.76 -6.13
CA THR A 46 0.67 4.70 -7.28
C THR A 46 1.21 3.29 -7.49
N ARG A 47 1.72 2.98 -8.69
CA ARG A 47 2.51 1.75 -8.89
C ARG A 47 3.77 1.84 -8.03
N THR A 48 4.15 0.73 -7.40
CA THR A 48 5.37 0.68 -6.58
C THR A 48 6.59 1.10 -7.40
N SER A 49 7.33 2.11 -6.93
CA SER A 49 8.51 2.66 -7.60
C SER A 49 9.78 2.51 -6.75
N LEU A 50 10.94 2.51 -7.41
CA LEU A 50 12.24 2.73 -6.77
C LEU A 50 12.69 4.16 -7.03
N LEU A 51 13.66 4.65 -6.25
CA LEU A 51 14.29 5.97 -6.49
C LEU A 51 14.73 6.15 -7.95
N ALA A 52 15.41 5.14 -8.52
CA ALA A 52 15.92 5.17 -9.89
C ALA A 52 15.03 4.47 -10.93
N GLY A 53 13.86 3.96 -10.51
CA GLY A 53 13.02 3.10 -11.34
C GLY A 53 13.54 1.66 -11.42
N PHE A 54 12.69 0.78 -11.92
CA PHE A 54 12.98 -0.65 -12.07
C PHE A 54 13.50 -0.99 -13.47
N PRO A 55 14.53 -1.86 -13.61
CA PRO A 55 15.03 -2.28 -14.90
C PRO A 55 14.04 -3.23 -15.60
N HIS A 56 13.01 -2.64 -16.21
CA HIS A 56 11.95 -3.38 -16.88
C HIS A 56 12.42 -3.92 -18.25
N ASP A 57 12.28 -5.22 -18.42
CA ASP A 57 12.41 -5.97 -19.67
C ASP A 57 11.08 -6.64 -20.06
N SER A 58 10.44 -6.21 -21.15
CA SER A 58 9.14 -6.71 -21.61
C SER A 58 9.18 -8.18 -22.05
N ARG A 59 10.37 -8.75 -22.28
CA ARG A 59 10.54 -10.18 -22.57
C ARG A 59 10.32 -11.05 -21.34
N HIS A 60 10.48 -10.50 -20.13
CA HIS A 60 10.38 -11.23 -18.88
C HIS A 60 9.24 -10.72 -17.99
N HIS A 61 8.95 -9.42 -18.03
CA HIS A 61 7.94 -8.78 -17.20
C HIS A 61 6.63 -8.70 -17.98
N GLN A 62 5.80 -9.72 -17.77
CA GLN A 62 4.58 -9.93 -18.53
C GLN A 62 3.40 -10.15 -17.59
N PHE A 63 2.20 -10.07 -18.13
CA PHE A 63 1.00 -10.54 -17.45
C PHE A 63 0.02 -11.19 -18.41
N THR A 64 -0.89 -11.97 -17.85
CA THR A 64 -2.07 -12.49 -18.56
C THR A 64 -3.25 -12.48 -17.61
N PHE A 65 -4.42 -12.15 -18.15
CA PHE A 65 -5.67 -12.56 -17.52
C PHE A 65 -5.97 -14.01 -17.88
N PHE A 66 -6.74 -14.70 -17.04
CA PHE A 66 -7.15 -16.06 -17.37
C PHE A 66 -8.50 -16.43 -16.74
N GLU A 67 -9.19 -17.35 -17.40
CA GLU A 67 -10.40 -17.99 -16.91
C GLU A 67 -10.04 -19.02 -15.85
N THR A 68 -10.67 -18.94 -14.69
CA THR A 68 -10.45 -19.92 -13.62
C THR A 68 -11.07 -21.27 -13.96
N ASP A 69 -12.18 -21.26 -14.69
CA ASP A 69 -12.76 -22.45 -15.29
C ASP A 69 -11.96 -22.80 -16.55
N GLY A 70 -11.28 -23.94 -16.56
CA GLY A 70 -10.42 -24.39 -17.65
C GLY A 70 -9.00 -23.80 -17.72
N LEU A 71 -8.63 -22.85 -16.84
CA LEU A 71 -7.27 -22.28 -16.71
C LEU A 71 -6.71 -21.74 -18.05
N ARG A 72 -7.55 -21.08 -18.84
CA ARG A 72 -7.17 -20.58 -20.16
C ARG A 72 -6.68 -19.15 -20.09
N ALA A 73 -5.43 -18.92 -20.50
CA ALA A 73 -4.87 -17.59 -20.65
C ALA A 73 -5.59 -16.81 -21.77
N CYS A 74 -5.88 -15.54 -21.52
CA CYS A 74 -6.43 -14.62 -22.54
C CYS A 74 -5.38 -14.08 -23.51
N GLY A 75 -4.12 -14.55 -23.41
CA GLY A 75 -2.99 -14.06 -24.20
C GLY A 75 -1.97 -13.30 -23.36
N ARG A 76 -0.71 -13.30 -23.81
CA ARG A 76 0.39 -12.59 -23.14
C ARG A 76 0.28 -11.11 -23.41
N ASN A 77 0.37 -10.32 -22.35
CA ASN A 77 0.37 -8.87 -22.41
C ASN A 77 1.65 -8.30 -21.78
N VAL A 78 2.11 -7.17 -22.33
CA VAL A 78 3.16 -6.33 -21.75
C VAL A 78 2.49 -5.16 -21.02
N ASP A 79 3.09 -4.67 -19.93
CA ASP A 79 2.56 -3.46 -19.30
C ASP A 79 2.76 -2.25 -20.24
N ALA A 80 1.87 -1.26 -20.14
CA ALA A 80 1.83 -0.12 -21.09
C ALA A 80 3.03 0.83 -20.96
N CYS A 81 4.09 0.44 -20.24
CA CYS A 81 5.18 1.32 -19.85
C CYS A 81 6.41 1.27 -20.76
N GLY A 82 6.40 0.48 -21.85
CA GLY A 82 7.55 0.37 -22.74
C GLY A 82 7.22 -0.13 -24.15
N SER A 83 6.96 0.81 -25.06
CA SER A 83 7.07 0.66 -26.53
C SER A 83 6.15 -0.33 -27.23
N GLU A 84 6.00 -0.09 -28.54
CA GLU A 84 5.04 -0.63 -29.51
C GLU A 84 4.61 -2.08 -29.32
N LEU A 85 3.28 -2.28 -29.41
CA LEU A 85 2.61 -3.56 -29.52
C LEU A 85 3.34 -4.45 -30.55
N ASP A 86 4.09 -5.45 -30.08
CA ASP A 86 4.67 -6.46 -30.98
C ASP A 86 3.51 -7.27 -31.58
N THR A 87 3.11 -6.87 -32.79
CA THR A 87 2.00 -7.42 -33.57
C THR A 87 2.30 -8.81 -34.12
N THR A 88 3.45 -9.42 -33.80
CA THR A 88 3.85 -10.73 -34.30
C THR A 88 3.47 -11.92 -33.42
N THR A 89 2.92 -11.69 -32.22
CA THR A 89 2.44 -12.81 -31.37
C THR A 89 0.96 -13.11 -31.63
N THR A 90 0.74 -14.26 -32.25
CA THR A 90 -0.54 -14.79 -32.74
C THR A 90 -1.49 -15.18 -31.59
N ALA A 91 -2.28 -14.22 -31.12
CA ALA A 91 -3.68 -14.36 -30.71
C ALA A 91 -4.13 -13.04 -30.11
N THR A 92 -4.78 -12.18 -30.90
CA THR A 92 -5.53 -11.05 -30.33
C THR A 92 -6.59 -11.67 -29.40
N PRO A 93 -6.61 -11.34 -28.10
CA PRO A 93 -7.65 -11.83 -27.20
C PRO A 93 -9.01 -11.47 -27.82
N THR A 94 -9.87 -12.46 -28.05
CA THR A 94 -11.27 -12.14 -28.36
C THR A 94 -11.86 -11.40 -27.17
N PRO A 95 -12.62 -10.31 -27.37
CA PRO A 95 -13.22 -9.51 -26.28
C PRO A 95 -13.98 -10.37 -25.26
N THR A 96 -14.56 -11.47 -25.71
CA THR A 96 -15.29 -12.46 -24.90
C THR A 96 -14.40 -13.15 -23.84
N SER A 97 -13.14 -13.46 -24.15
CA SER A 97 -12.24 -14.18 -23.22
C SER A 97 -11.77 -13.31 -22.05
N ILE A 98 -11.58 -12.00 -22.27
CA ILE A 98 -11.24 -11.06 -21.19
C ILE A 98 -12.44 -10.84 -20.27
N ALA A 99 -13.67 -10.90 -20.80
CA ALA A 99 -14.90 -10.71 -20.04
C ALA A 99 -15.16 -11.84 -19.04
N THR A 100 -14.83 -13.08 -19.40
CA THR A 100 -14.99 -14.30 -18.57
C THR A 100 -13.82 -14.55 -17.63
N ALA A 101 -12.62 -14.05 -17.95
CA ALA A 101 -11.48 -14.14 -17.04
C ALA A 101 -11.83 -13.58 -15.66
N THR A 102 -11.29 -14.12 -14.57
CA THR A 102 -11.47 -13.50 -13.23
C THR A 102 -10.16 -13.44 -12.47
N ALA A 103 -9.10 -14.00 -13.04
CA ALA A 103 -7.79 -14.11 -12.47
C ALA A 103 -6.74 -13.41 -13.33
N SER A 104 -5.58 -13.14 -12.72
CA SER A 104 -4.39 -12.68 -13.43
C SER A 104 -3.16 -13.40 -12.90
N LEU A 105 -2.26 -13.76 -13.81
CA LEU A 105 -0.89 -14.15 -13.48
C LEU A 105 0.04 -13.07 -14.01
N ASN A 106 1.07 -12.71 -13.26
CA ASN A 106 2.04 -11.71 -13.68
C ASN A 106 3.46 -12.05 -13.23
N THR A 107 4.43 -11.76 -14.08
CA THR A 107 5.86 -11.83 -13.80
C THR A 107 6.47 -10.43 -13.75
N LEU A 108 5.63 -9.42 -13.51
CA LEU A 108 6.03 -8.02 -13.46
C LEU A 108 6.87 -7.73 -12.22
N GLY A 109 7.86 -6.86 -12.37
CA GLY A 109 8.52 -6.24 -11.24
C GLY A 109 7.84 -4.91 -10.86
N TYR A 110 8.66 -3.98 -10.40
CA TYR A 110 8.21 -2.65 -10.00
C TYR A 110 8.09 -1.70 -11.21
N SER A 111 7.70 -0.44 -10.97
CA SER A 111 7.59 0.56 -12.02
C SER A 111 8.96 0.88 -12.65
N PRO A 112 9.08 0.95 -13.99
CA PRO A 112 10.29 1.47 -14.61
C PRO A 112 10.46 2.99 -14.44
N LEU A 113 9.40 3.70 -14.05
CA LEU A 113 9.49 5.13 -13.77
C LEU A 113 10.09 5.34 -12.37
N PRO A 114 11.04 6.27 -12.21
CA PRO A 114 11.60 6.62 -10.91
C PRO A 114 10.54 7.28 -10.01
N LEU A 115 10.76 7.25 -8.69
CA LEU A 115 9.90 7.91 -7.71
C LEU A 115 9.65 9.39 -8.06
N SER A 116 10.69 10.10 -8.51
CA SER A 116 10.59 11.52 -8.88
C SER A 116 9.53 11.79 -9.95
N THR A 117 9.32 10.87 -10.88
CA THR A 117 8.25 10.97 -11.89
C THR A 117 6.87 10.89 -11.26
N TYR A 118 6.66 9.95 -10.32
CA TYR A 118 5.39 9.85 -9.59
C TYR A 118 5.10 11.07 -8.72
N LEU A 119 6.13 11.62 -8.06
CA LEU A 119 6.01 12.86 -7.31
C LEU A 119 5.63 14.04 -8.22
N GLY A 120 6.20 14.11 -9.42
CA GLY A 120 5.79 15.07 -10.46
C GLY A 120 4.35 14.88 -10.93
N PHE A 121 3.87 13.64 -11.03
CA PHE A 121 2.46 13.36 -11.33
C PHE A 121 1.54 13.80 -10.19
N VAL A 122 1.92 13.58 -8.94
CA VAL A 122 1.17 14.05 -7.76
C VAL A 122 1.07 15.57 -7.76
N GLN A 123 2.16 16.29 -8.00
CA GLN A 123 2.12 17.75 -8.16
C GLN A 123 1.18 18.16 -9.30
N SER A 124 1.31 17.53 -10.47
CA SER A 124 0.44 17.81 -11.63
C SER A 124 -1.05 17.57 -11.33
N LEU A 125 -1.37 16.55 -10.55
CA LEU A 125 -2.74 16.32 -10.07
C LEU A 125 -3.14 17.42 -9.10
N SER A 126 -2.31 17.78 -8.13
CA SER A 126 -2.60 18.87 -7.19
C SER A 126 -2.99 20.15 -7.93
N ASP A 127 -2.19 20.52 -8.94
CA ASP A 127 -2.37 21.75 -9.70
C ASP A 127 -3.63 21.75 -10.57
N THR A 128 -4.08 20.58 -11.02
CA THR A 128 -5.16 20.46 -12.04
C THR A 128 -6.45 19.84 -11.53
N CYS A 129 -6.46 19.26 -10.33
CA CYS A 129 -7.51 18.35 -9.87
C CYS A 129 -8.10 18.73 -8.50
N CYS A 130 -7.62 19.80 -7.88
CA CYS A 130 -8.01 20.20 -6.52
C CYS A 130 -8.78 21.53 -6.44
N ASP A 131 -9.14 22.15 -7.57
CA ASP A 131 -9.99 23.32 -7.53
C ASP A 131 -11.41 22.98 -7.06
N ALA A 132 -12.17 24.00 -6.66
CA ALA A 132 -13.51 23.82 -6.12
C ALA A 132 -14.49 23.19 -7.12
N ALA A 133 -14.26 23.33 -8.44
CA ALA A 133 -15.10 22.74 -9.48
C ALA A 133 -14.80 21.24 -9.63
N ALA A 134 -13.53 20.84 -9.62
CA ALA A 134 -13.07 19.46 -9.67
C ALA A 134 -13.54 18.67 -8.43
N LEU A 135 -13.48 19.28 -7.24
CA LEU A 135 -14.00 18.67 -6.02
C LEU A 135 -15.53 18.50 -6.08
N ARG A 136 -16.26 19.51 -6.57
CA ARG A 136 -17.72 19.40 -6.80
C ARG A 136 -18.08 18.31 -7.80
N ALA A 137 -17.33 18.17 -8.90
CA ALA A 137 -17.57 17.12 -9.89
C ALA A 137 -17.43 15.70 -9.30
N GLN A 138 -16.65 15.56 -8.22
CA GLN A 138 -16.47 14.32 -7.49
C GLN A 138 -17.41 14.17 -6.29
N ASN A 139 -18.34 15.11 -6.07
CA ASN A 139 -19.17 15.22 -4.86
C ASN A 139 -18.36 15.27 -3.55
N ARG A 140 -17.26 16.03 -3.54
CA ARG A 140 -16.37 16.17 -2.38
C ARG A 140 -16.19 17.61 -1.94
N SER A 141 -15.86 17.79 -0.67
CA SER A 141 -15.40 19.05 -0.09
C SER A 141 -13.90 19.10 0.14
N THR A 142 -13.22 17.94 0.15
CA THR A 142 -11.77 17.82 0.39
C THR A 142 -11.09 16.93 -0.66
N PRO A 143 -9.81 17.21 -1.00
CA PRO A 143 -8.98 16.34 -1.82
C PRO A 143 -8.87 14.92 -1.24
N LYS A 144 -8.76 13.93 -2.12
CA LYS A 144 -8.56 12.54 -1.71
C LYS A 144 -7.09 12.27 -1.39
N PRO A 145 -6.79 11.38 -0.42
CA PRO A 145 -5.42 10.99 -0.20
C PRO A 145 -4.80 10.23 -1.37
N ILE A 146 -3.49 10.44 -1.58
CA ILE A 146 -2.67 9.66 -2.50
C ILE A 146 -1.64 8.85 -1.72
N ILE A 147 -1.66 7.54 -1.92
CA ILE A 147 -0.69 6.60 -1.35
C ILE A 147 0.44 6.40 -2.38
N VAL A 148 1.65 6.82 -2.02
CA VAL A 148 2.87 6.65 -2.81
C VAL A 148 3.52 5.32 -2.44
N SER A 149 3.45 4.32 -3.33
CA SER A 149 3.99 2.99 -3.07
C SER A 149 5.46 2.94 -3.49
N VAL A 150 6.34 2.51 -2.58
CA VAL A 150 7.79 2.49 -2.79
C VAL A 150 8.42 1.18 -2.32
N THR A 151 9.62 0.91 -2.80
CA THR A 151 10.46 -0.21 -2.37
C THR A 151 11.94 0.12 -2.62
N GLY A 152 12.84 -0.72 -2.11
CA GLY A 152 14.28 -0.55 -2.26
C GLY A 152 15.07 -1.12 -1.08
N SER A 153 16.35 -0.78 -0.99
CA SER A 153 17.12 -1.00 0.23
C SER A 153 16.58 -0.15 1.38
N ILE A 154 17.02 -0.42 2.62
CA ILE A 154 16.63 0.39 3.79
C ILE A 154 16.97 1.87 3.57
N ALA A 155 18.17 2.16 3.04
CA ALA A 155 18.58 3.53 2.74
C ALA A 155 17.69 4.17 1.66
N ASP A 156 17.37 3.42 0.60
CA ASP A 156 16.52 3.94 -0.47
C ASP A 156 15.12 4.28 0.03
N VAL A 157 14.51 3.43 0.88
CA VAL A 157 13.14 3.70 1.36
C VAL A 157 13.08 4.84 2.35
N VAL A 158 14.14 5.06 3.15
CA VAL A 158 14.27 6.24 4.02
C VAL A 158 14.36 7.51 3.15
N GLN A 159 15.16 7.47 2.08
CA GLN A 159 15.22 8.58 1.13
C GLN A 159 13.90 8.78 0.36
N CYS A 160 13.19 7.71 -0.01
CA CYS A 160 11.85 7.82 -0.57
C CYS A 160 10.89 8.55 0.39
N TYR A 161 10.95 8.23 1.68
CA TYR A 161 10.15 8.87 2.72
C TYR A 161 10.47 10.37 2.81
N ASP A 162 11.75 10.74 2.81
CA ASP A 162 12.19 12.15 2.75
C ASP A 162 11.59 12.89 1.54
N CYS A 163 11.65 12.30 0.35
CA CYS A 163 11.10 12.91 -0.85
C CYS A 163 9.58 13.12 -0.77
N ILE A 164 8.84 12.18 -0.18
CA ILE A 164 7.38 12.28 -0.04
C ILE A 164 7.02 13.35 1.01
N CYS A 165 7.71 13.36 2.16
CA CYS A 165 7.55 14.38 3.19
C CYS A 165 7.87 15.79 2.65
N ALA A 166 8.90 15.93 1.83
CA ALA A 166 9.28 17.19 1.21
C ALA A 166 8.24 17.71 0.20
N LEU A 167 7.51 16.82 -0.48
CA LEU A 167 6.45 17.20 -1.42
C LEU A 167 5.16 17.63 -0.71
N GLN A 168 4.85 17.04 0.45
CA GLN A 168 3.56 17.22 1.13
C GLN A 168 3.11 18.70 1.29
N PRO A 169 3.98 19.67 1.65
CA PRO A 169 3.57 21.08 1.77
C PRO A 169 3.18 21.75 0.44
N SER A 170 3.62 21.20 -0.70
CA SER A 170 3.40 21.77 -2.04
C SER A 170 2.15 21.25 -2.74
N VAL A 171 1.42 20.32 -2.11
CA VAL A 171 0.27 19.65 -2.70
C VAL A 171 -0.98 19.73 -1.82
N CYS A 172 -2.15 19.84 -2.45
CA CYS A 172 -3.45 19.94 -1.79
C CYS A 172 -3.90 18.65 -1.09
N MET A 173 -3.50 17.50 -1.62
CA MET A 173 -3.94 16.21 -1.12
C MET A 173 -3.09 15.72 0.05
N PRO A 174 -3.68 15.02 1.03
CA PRO A 174 -2.90 14.25 1.98
C PRO A 174 -2.11 13.16 1.25
N LEU A 175 -0.83 13.04 1.53
CA LEU A 175 0.03 11.97 1.05
C LEU A 175 0.21 10.93 2.14
N ALA A 176 0.45 9.70 1.72
CA ALA A 176 0.97 8.63 2.57
C ALA A 176 1.99 7.82 1.80
N MET A 177 2.89 7.16 2.52
CA MET A 177 3.82 6.20 1.92
C MET A 177 3.34 4.78 2.17
N GLU A 178 3.33 3.93 1.14
CA GLU A 178 3.20 2.47 1.29
C GLU A 178 4.57 1.83 1.04
N LEU A 179 5.10 1.13 2.05
CA LEU A 179 6.29 0.31 1.95
C LEU A 179 5.92 -1.08 1.40
N ASN A 180 6.34 -1.38 0.17
CA ASN A 180 6.08 -2.67 -0.47
C ASN A 180 7.32 -3.58 -0.41
N LEU A 181 7.29 -4.53 0.51
CA LEU A 181 8.33 -5.56 0.71
C LEU A 181 7.82 -6.98 0.40
N SER A 182 6.80 -7.10 -0.46
CA SER A 182 6.01 -8.31 -0.65
C SER A 182 5.94 -8.84 -2.08
N CYS A 183 6.61 -8.21 -3.05
CA CYS A 183 6.53 -8.60 -4.45
C CYS A 183 7.19 -9.97 -4.70
N PRO A 184 6.46 -10.98 -5.21
CA PRO A 184 7.00 -12.34 -5.38
C PRO A 184 7.88 -12.52 -6.62
N ASN A 185 7.97 -11.51 -7.49
CA ASN A 185 8.58 -11.62 -8.81
C ASN A 185 10.04 -11.16 -8.85
N ILE A 186 10.62 -10.78 -7.71
CA ILE A 186 12.03 -10.37 -7.63
C ILE A 186 12.90 -11.62 -7.47
N PRO A 187 13.82 -11.92 -8.41
CA PRO A 187 14.62 -13.15 -8.35
C PRO A 187 15.56 -13.21 -7.15
N GLY A 188 15.85 -14.42 -6.68
CA GLY A 188 16.99 -14.71 -5.81
C GLY A 188 16.81 -14.44 -4.31
N CYS A 189 15.74 -13.78 -3.88
CA CYS A 189 15.45 -13.54 -2.47
C CYS A 189 13.96 -13.66 -2.19
N ALA A 190 13.59 -14.29 -1.06
CA ALA A 190 12.24 -14.18 -0.53
C ALA A 190 11.94 -12.71 -0.21
N PRO A 191 10.70 -12.22 -0.43
CA PRO A 191 10.34 -10.85 -0.08
C PRO A 191 10.62 -10.56 1.40
N PRO A 192 11.23 -9.41 1.75
CA PRO A 192 11.62 -9.13 3.15
C PRO A 192 10.48 -9.19 4.15
N ALA A 193 9.24 -8.92 3.73
CA ALA A 193 8.08 -9.02 4.62
C ALA A 193 7.74 -10.46 5.06
N TYR A 194 8.32 -11.50 4.45
CA TYR A 194 8.23 -12.88 4.96
C TYR A 194 9.19 -13.17 6.12
N ASP A 195 10.20 -12.31 6.33
CA ASP A 195 11.21 -12.47 7.38
C ASP A 195 11.05 -11.40 8.45
N GLY A 196 10.75 -11.82 9.68
CA GLY A 196 10.46 -10.89 10.78
C GLY A 196 11.63 -9.95 11.10
N GLN A 197 12.88 -10.42 11.03
CA GLN A 197 14.05 -9.58 11.35
C GLN A 197 14.32 -8.57 10.25
N ALA A 198 14.21 -8.97 8.98
CA ALA A 198 14.31 -8.08 7.85
C ALA A 198 13.23 -7.00 7.93
N LEU A 199 11.97 -7.37 8.16
CA LEU A 199 10.87 -6.43 8.32
C LEU A 199 11.13 -5.42 9.45
N THR A 200 11.53 -5.89 10.64
CA THR A 200 11.87 -5.01 11.77
C THR A 200 12.93 -3.98 11.41
N ARG A 201 14.02 -4.35 10.71
CA ARG A 201 15.07 -3.39 10.32
C ARG A 201 14.57 -2.26 9.43
N TYR A 202 13.62 -2.54 8.53
CA TYR A 202 12.99 -1.51 7.70
C TYR A 202 12.11 -0.58 8.53
N LEU A 203 11.30 -1.14 9.43
CA LEU A 203 10.39 -0.38 10.27
C LEU A 203 11.13 0.48 11.30
N ASP A 204 12.22 -0.04 11.89
CA ASP A 204 13.07 0.70 12.83
C ASP A 204 13.70 1.92 12.15
N ALA A 205 14.31 1.74 10.97
CA ALA A 205 14.94 2.83 10.23
C ALA A 205 13.95 3.94 9.82
N LEU A 206 12.74 3.56 9.40
CA LEU A 206 11.69 4.54 9.10
C LEU A 206 11.15 5.20 10.37
N GLY A 207 11.02 4.44 11.46
CA GLY A 207 10.66 4.99 12.77
C GLY A 207 11.66 6.02 13.28
N ASP A 208 12.97 5.74 13.17
CA ASP A 208 14.05 6.68 13.48
C ASP A 208 13.91 7.96 12.64
N LYS A 209 13.68 7.80 11.34
CA LYS A 209 13.52 8.94 10.44
C LYS A 209 12.30 9.80 10.77
N MET A 210 11.17 9.18 11.08
CA MET A 210 9.95 9.89 11.49
C MET A 210 10.17 10.70 12.78
N ARG A 211 10.92 10.13 13.74
CA ARG A 211 11.29 10.82 14.98
C ARG A 211 12.22 12.01 14.73
N GLU A 212 13.21 11.84 13.85
CA GLU A 212 14.13 12.91 13.43
C GLU A 212 13.34 14.10 12.86
N LEU A 213 12.44 13.86 11.91
CA LEU A 213 11.63 14.90 11.28
C LEU A 213 10.70 15.62 12.25
N ALA A 214 10.06 14.89 13.17
CA ALA A 214 9.19 15.50 14.16
C ALA A 214 9.95 16.33 15.19
N THR A 215 11.16 15.90 15.57
CA THR A 215 12.04 16.66 16.48
C THR A 215 12.48 17.95 15.82
N ALA A 216 12.89 17.89 14.54
CA ALA A 216 13.24 19.06 13.75
C ALA A 216 12.07 20.04 13.60
N ALA A 217 10.85 19.55 13.35
CA ALA A 217 9.65 20.38 13.29
C ALA A 217 9.33 21.08 14.63
N THR A 218 9.52 20.37 15.75
CA THR A 218 9.30 20.93 17.09
C THR A 218 10.32 22.00 17.44
N ALA A 219 11.59 21.80 17.08
CA ALA A 219 12.65 22.79 17.29
C ALA A 219 12.41 24.06 16.46
N ALA A 220 12.05 23.91 15.17
CA ALA A 220 11.73 25.04 14.31
C ALA A 220 10.56 25.90 14.83
N ALA A 221 9.54 25.26 15.43
CA ALA A 221 8.41 25.96 16.03
C ALA A 221 8.74 26.67 17.37
N ALA A 222 9.77 26.22 18.08
CA ALA A 222 10.23 26.86 19.32
C ALA A 222 11.04 28.14 19.03
N ASP A 223 11.84 28.13 17.96
CA ASP A 223 12.66 29.27 17.54
C ASP A 223 11.84 30.40 16.87
N SER A 224 10.59 30.14 16.47
CA SER A 224 9.70 31.13 15.85
C SER A 224 8.84 31.92 16.85
N VAL A 225 8.98 31.70 18.16
CA VAL A 225 8.22 32.45 19.19
C VAL A 225 8.91 33.80 19.47
N PRO A 226 8.28 34.96 19.21
CA PRO A 226 8.89 36.24 19.52
C PRO A 226 9.07 36.43 21.03
N GLU A 227 10.24 36.94 21.46
CA GLU A 227 10.47 37.30 22.86
C GLU A 227 9.41 38.30 23.33
N PRO A 228 8.88 38.17 24.56
CA PRO A 228 7.93 39.15 25.08
C PRO A 228 8.63 40.50 25.22
N GLU A 229 8.10 41.51 24.53
CA GLU A 229 8.55 42.89 24.67
C GLU A 229 8.69 43.26 26.15
N SER A 230 9.92 43.60 26.55
CA SER A 230 10.21 44.13 27.87
C SER A 230 9.47 45.45 28.05
N ARG A 231 8.27 45.41 28.65
CA ARG A 231 7.58 46.61 29.13
C ARG A 231 8.43 47.25 30.21
N ASN A 232 9.20 48.26 29.81
CA ASN A 232 9.82 49.22 30.71
C ASN A 232 8.74 49.83 31.62
N ARG A 233 8.77 49.45 32.91
CA ARG A 233 8.07 50.19 33.96
C ARG A 233 8.82 51.50 34.20
N SER A 234 8.33 52.58 33.60
CA SER A 234 8.49 53.92 34.16
C SER A 234 7.32 54.16 35.10
N GLY A 235 7.62 54.39 36.37
CA GLY A 235 6.62 54.66 37.40
C GLY A 235 5.90 55.98 37.15
N ASN A 236 4.64 56.02 37.57
CA ASN A 236 4.13 57.19 38.29
C ASN A 236 3.01 56.73 39.22
N ALA A 237 3.20 57.02 40.50
CA ALA A 237 2.18 56.91 41.52
C ALA A 237 1.17 58.04 41.32
N ASP A 238 -0.12 57.73 41.39
CA ASP A 238 -1.05 58.65 42.05
C ASP A 238 -2.33 57.96 42.51
N ASN A 239 -2.69 58.28 43.76
CA ASN A 239 -3.90 57.90 44.46
C ASN A 239 -5.13 58.54 43.81
N ASN A 240 -6.22 57.79 43.67
CA ASN A 240 -7.48 58.08 44.37
C ASN A 240 -8.60 57.09 44.02
N GLN A 241 -9.19 56.54 45.08
CA GLN A 241 -10.53 55.97 45.15
C GLN A 241 -11.59 57.08 44.95
N PRO A 242 -12.85 56.79 44.52
CA PRO A 242 -13.82 56.23 45.47
C PRO A 242 -14.86 55.23 44.93
N GLN A 243 -15.51 54.62 45.91
CA GLN A 243 -16.60 53.65 45.91
C GLN A 243 -17.86 54.12 45.14
N ASN A 244 -18.58 53.16 44.53
CA ASN A 244 -20.02 53.00 44.77
C ASN A 244 -20.59 51.69 44.15
N GLN A 245 -21.25 50.92 45.01
CA GLN A 245 -22.31 49.93 44.71
C GLN A 245 -23.64 50.67 44.45
N PRO A 246 -24.68 50.09 43.79
CA PRO A 246 -25.55 49.08 44.45
C PRO A 246 -26.28 48.04 43.57
N GLN A 247 -26.50 46.88 44.21
CA GLN A 247 -27.74 46.09 44.36
C GLN A 247 -28.57 45.59 43.14
N ASN A 248 -28.60 44.25 43.03
CA ASN A 248 -29.75 43.32 42.93
C ASN A 248 -31.12 43.82 42.41
N LYS A 249 -31.69 43.07 41.44
CA LYS A 249 -33.06 42.52 41.53
C LYS A 249 -33.30 41.35 40.56
N HIS A 250 -34.00 40.35 41.10
CA HIS A 250 -34.49 39.11 40.50
C HIS A 250 -35.84 39.27 39.78
N SER A 251 -36.28 38.17 39.13
CA SER A 251 -37.64 37.79 38.72
C SER A 251 -38.06 38.26 37.32
N SER A 252 -38.81 37.54 36.47
CA SER A 252 -39.36 36.17 36.44
C SER A 252 -40.22 36.07 35.15
N GLY A 253 -40.51 34.87 34.64
CA GLY A 253 -41.83 34.60 34.01
C GLY A 253 -41.86 34.24 32.52
N THR A 254 -41.73 32.95 32.26
CA THR A 254 -42.59 32.04 31.47
C THR A 254 -43.55 32.59 30.40
N GLY A 255 -43.59 31.94 29.22
CA GLY A 255 -44.73 31.97 28.29
C GLY A 255 -44.50 31.21 26.97
N ILE A 256 -45.03 29.99 26.88
CA ILE A 256 -45.15 29.13 25.69
C ILE A 256 -46.39 29.56 24.87
N ILE A 257 -46.36 29.47 23.52
CA ILE A 257 -47.47 28.99 22.65
C ILE A 257 -46.91 28.67 21.23
N ILE A 258 -47.41 27.56 20.68
CA ILE A 258 -47.15 26.96 19.37
C ILE A 258 -48.18 27.47 18.35
N THR A 259 -47.79 27.77 17.09
CA THR A 259 -48.54 27.37 15.87
C THR A 259 -47.78 27.59 14.54
N THR A 260 -47.67 26.48 13.79
CA THR A 260 -47.65 26.22 12.33
C THR A 260 -47.64 27.37 11.29
N SER A 261 -46.75 27.30 10.28
CA SER A 261 -47.06 26.97 8.86
C SER A 261 -45.98 27.38 7.84
N THR A 262 -45.59 26.41 7.00
CA THR A 262 -45.17 26.40 5.57
C THR A 262 -44.53 27.61 4.84
N ASN A 263 -43.35 27.33 4.26
CA ASN A 263 -42.76 27.72 2.95
C ASN A 263 -42.86 29.18 2.43
N VAL A 264 -41.71 29.80 2.13
CA VAL A 264 -41.17 30.10 0.77
C VAL A 264 -39.90 30.99 0.88
N SER A 265 -38.89 30.61 0.11
CA SER A 265 -37.74 31.33 -0.49
C SER A 265 -37.36 32.75 -0.04
N SER A 266 -36.07 32.95 0.31
CA SER A 266 -35.06 33.69 -0.51
C SER A 266 -33.88 34.25 0.31
N THR A 267 -32.68 34.11 -0.26
CA THR A 267 -31.47 34.95 -0.15
C THR A 267 -30.97 35.43 1.22
N GLY A 268 -29.73 35.06 1.56
CA GLY A 268 -28.93 35.74 2.57
C GLY A 268 -27.55 35.11 2.71
N ALA A 269 -26.53 35.85 2.27
CA ALA A 269 -25.12 35.50 2.44
C ALA A 269 -24.74 35.39 3.92
N ALA A 270 -23.97 34.36 4.27
CA ALA A 270 -23.27 34.27 5.54
C ALA A 270 -21.90 33.61 5.33
N THR A 271 -20.87 34.41 5.54
CA THR A 271 -19.48 34.05 5.74
C THR A 271 -19.30 33.22 7.02
N ASN A 272 -18.62 32.07 6.94
CA ASN A 272 -17.96 31.38 8.05
C ASN A 272 -16.97 30.37 7.44
N THR A 273 -15.66 30.62 7.45
CA THR A 273 -14.67 30.32 8.51
C THR A 273 -14.55 28.83 8.85
N GLY A 274 -13.34 28.30 8.59
CA GLY A 274 -12.73 27.18 9.31
C GLY A 274 -13.11 25.77 8.87
N ASN A 275 -12.24 25.11 8.09
CA ASN A 275 -12.00 23.68 8.31
C ASN A 275 -10.61 23.25 7.77
N THR A 276 -9.65 23.08 8.67
CA THR A 276 -8.30 22.55 8.40
C THR A 276 -8.38 21.02 8.30
N SER A 277 -7.93 20.47 7.17
CA SER A 277 -7.90 19.03 6.90
C SER A 277 -6.52 18.43 7.14
N ASN A 278 -6.45 17.42 8.00
CA ASN A 278 -5.53 16.25 8.08
C ASN A 278 -4.01 16.37 7.84
N ALA A 279 -3.43 17.54 7.70
CA ALA A 279 -2.01 17.77 7.91
C ALA A 279 -1.84 18.61 9.17
N VAL A 280 -0.90 18.25 10.04
CA VAL A 280 -0.44 19.15 11.10
C VAL A 280 0.35 20.27 10.41
N ILE A 281 -0.36 21.25 9.86
CA ILE A 281 0.23 22.50 9.38
C ILE A 281 0.20 23.46 10.56
N ILE A 282 1.37 23.71 11.13
CA ILE A 282 1.57 24.82 12.07
C ILE A 282 1.98 25.99 11.20
N ASN A 283 1.13 27.02 11.07
CA ASN A 283 1.56 28.37 10.72
C ASN A 283 0.52 29.41 11.18
N ASP A 284 1.05 30.42 11.87
CA ASP A 284 0.34 31.60 12.37
C ASP A 284 -0.01 32.56 11.22
N HIS A 285 -1.15 33.24 11.35
CA HIS A 285 -1.53 34.39 10.54
C HIS A 285 -1.33 35.65 11.39
N ASP A 286 -0.42 36.52 10.97
CA ASP A 286 -0.62 37.96 11.00
C ASP A 286 0.09 38.60 9.79
N HIS A 287 -0.58 39.59 9.20
CA HIS A 287 -0.10 40.40 8.08
C HIS A 287 1.14 41.21 8.48
N ASP A 288 2.19 41.17 7.64
CA ASP A 288 2.81 42.39 7.10
C ASP A 288 3.83 42.06 6.00
N ASP A 289 3.89 42.95 5.00
CA ASP A 289 4.78 42.92 3.85
C ASP A 289 6.25 43.03 4.25
N ASP A 290 7.10 42.05 3.92
CA ASP A 290 8.45 42.34 3.43
C ASP A 290 9.17 41.18 2.73
N LYS A 291 9.87 41.53 1.64
CA LYS A 291 10.61 40.61 0.76
C LYS A 291 11.96 40.21 1.36
N ASN A 292 12.08 39.00 1.92
CA ASN A 292 13.34 38.25 1.90
C ASN A 292 13.11 36.76 2.21
N SER A 293 13.01 35.91 1.17
CA SER A 293 12.65 34.49 1.33
C SER A 293 13.88 33.60 1.53
N SER A 294 14.30 33.38 2.78
CA SER A 294 14.96 32.14 3.20
C SER A 294 13.90 31.27 3.87
N GLY A 295 13.21 30.44 3.08
CA GLY A 295 12.07 29.65 3.54
C GLY A 295 12.47 28.55 4.52
N THR A 296 12.01 28.66 5.75
CA THR A 296 12.09 27.59 6.76
C THR A 296 11.15 26.46 6.34
N THR A 297 11.69 25.30 5.96
CA THR A 297 10.90 24.13 5.55
C THR A 297 10.25 23.49 6.78
N ALA A 298 8.93 23.65 6.93
CA ALA A 298 8.18 22.87 7.91
C ALA A 298 8.24 21.38 7.55
N HIS A 299 8.86 20.56 8.40
CA HIS A 299 8.96 19.12 8.18
C HIS A 299 7.62 18.45 8.50
N VAL A 300 6.89 18.01 7.46
CA VAL A 300 5.62 17.30 7.59
C VAL A 300 5.88 15.79 7.62
N VAL A 301 5.41 15.12 8.68
CA VAL A 301 5.45 13.65 8.78
C VAL A 301 4.22 13.07 8.08
N VAL A 302 4.43 12.20 7.09
CA VAL A 302 3.34 11.53 6.35
C VAL A 302 3.02 10.15 6.94
N PRO A 303 1.76 9.68 6.90
CA PRO A 303 1.40 8.31 7.30
C PRO A 303 2.22 7.26 6.55
N LEU A 304 2.67 6.23 7.27
CA LEU A 304 3.41 5.09 6.74
C LEU A 304 2.55 3.83 6.78
N GLY A 305 2.44 3.12 5.67
CA GLY A 305 1.80 1.83 5.61
C GLY A 305 2.72 0.72 5.11
N LEU A 306 2.32 -0.53 5.37
CA LEU A 306 3.03 -1.73 4.98
C LEU A 306 2.18 -2.60 4.06
N LYS A 307 2.70 -2.97 2.89
CA LYS A 307 2.05 -3.94 2.02
C LYS A 307 2.57 -5.35 2.25
N THR A 308 1.72 -6.21 2.81
CA THR A 308 2.07 -7.58 3.21
C THR A 308 1.96 -8.57 2.05
N PRO A 309 2.78 -9.63 2.04
CA PRO A 309 2.58 -10.72 1.10
C PRO A 309 1.42 -11.60 1.59
N PRO A 310 0.89 -12.51 0.76
CA PRO A 310 -0.02 -13.53 1.25
C PRO A 310 0.73 -14.45 2.21
N TYR A 311 0.39 -14.38 3.49
CA TYR A 311 0.85 -15.33 4.49
C TYR A 311 -0.01 -16.59 4.42
N THR A 312 0.66 -17.73 4.57
CA THR A 312 0.08 -19.07 4.50
C THR A 312 0.32 -19.86 5.79
N PHE A 313 1.15 -19.34 6.70
CA PHE A 313 1.50 -19.99 7.96
C PHE A 313 1.37 -19.01 9.13
N ASP A 314 0.86 -19.51 10.26
CA ASP A 314 0.63 -18.76 11.50
C ASP A 314 1.88 -17.98 12.00
N GLU A 315 3.06 -18.58 11.90
CA GLU A 315 4.30 -17.92 12.36
C GLU A 315 4.62 -16.64 11.56
N GLN A 316 4.18 -16.53 10.31
CA GLN A 316 4.38 -15.31 9.52
C GLN A 316 3.53 -14.15 10.07
N PHE A 317 2.30 -14.44 10.50
CA PHE A 317 1.44 -13.47 11.16
C PHE A 317 1.99 -13.05 12.52
N ARG A 318 2.51 -14.00 13.30
CA ARG A 318 3.20 -13.70 14.58
C ARG A 318 4.45 -12.85 14.37
N ALA A 319 5.24 -13.15 13.34
CA ALA A 319 6.43 -12.37 12.99
C ALA A 319 6.07 -10.93 12.63
N LEU A 320 5.00 -10.71 11.84
CA LEU A 320 4.46 -9.37 11.59
C LEU A 320 4.06 -8.68 12.90
N GLY A 321 3.28 -9.36 13.75
CA GLY A 321 2.85 -8.82 15.04
C GLY A 321 4.02 -8.38 15.93
N ARG A 322 5.07 -9.19 16.03
CA ARG A 322 6.30 -8.85 16.77
C ARG A 322 7.05 -7.68 16.14
N ALA A 323 7.17 -7.64 14.81
CA ALA A 323 7.85 -6.53 14.13
C ALA A 323 7.15 -5.19 14.40
N LEU A 324 5.82 -5.14 14.34
CA LEU A 324 5.02 -3.96 14.66
C LEU A 324 5.20 -3.51 16.12
N GLN A 325 5.25 -4.46 17.06
CA GLN A 325 5.48 -4.18 18.49
C GLN A 325 6.90 -3.65 18.75
N ILE A 326 7.93 -4.33 18.23
CA ILE A 326 9.34 -3.94 18.44
C ILE A 326 9.59 -2.54 17.91
N SER A 327 9.08 -2.23 16.72
CA SER A 327 9.26 -0.91 16.10
C SER A 327 8.61 0.22 16.90
N GLY A 328 7.59 -0.09 17.71
CA GLY A 328 7.07 0.83 18.73
C GLY A 328 7.93 0.90 20.00
N CYS A 329 8.54 -0.21 20.43
CA CYS A 329 9.34 -0.23 21.67
C CYS A 329 10.81 0.20 21.52
N ALA A 330 11.32 0.36 20.30
CA ALA A 330 12.76 0.50 19.98
C ALA A 330 13.50 1.75 20.52
N ALA A 331 12.93 2.48 21.50
CA ALA A 331 13.68 3.45 22.30
C ALA A 331 14.33 2.83 23.55
N ALA A 332 14.08 1.55 23.87
CA ALA A 332 14.52 0.94 25.14
C ALA A 332 15.88 0.22 25.11
N GLN A 333 16.54 0.02 23.95
CA GLN A 333 17.69 -0.90 23.85
C GLN A 333 19.01 -0.32 23.32
N GLN A 334 19.09 0.93 22.90
CA GLN A 334 20.38 1.54 22.61
C GLN A 334 21.03 2.07 23.89
N HIS A 335 21.74 1.21 24.64
CA HIS A 335 22.91 1.60 25.47
C HIS A 335 23.64 0.44 26.19
N HIS A 336 23.45 -0.83 25.81
CA HIS A 336 24.20 -1.94 26.43
C HIS A 336 25.01 -2.74 25.42
N ASP A 337 25.95 -2.10 24.73
CA ASP A 337 27.12 -2.79 24.20
C ASP A 337 28.36 -1.89 24.30
N SER A 338 29.07 -2.01 25.42
CA SER A 338 30.48 -1.64 25.48
C SER A 338 31.25 -2.71 26.24
N HIS A 339 32.23 -3.29 25.54
CA HIS A 339 33.24 -4.16 26.14
C HIS A 339 33.98 -3.40 27.24
N SER A 340 34.19 -4.13 28.34
CA SER A 340 34.91 -3.75 29.54
C SER A 340 36.29 -3.12 29.29
N THR A 341 36.61 -2.05 30.03
CA THR A 341 37.75 -2.09 30.99
C THR A 341 37.66 -0.94 32.00
N SER A 342 37.49 -1.33 33.27
CA SER A 342 37.89 -0.66 34.52
C SER A 342 37.98 0.88 34.59
N SER A 343 37.09 1.50 35.37
CA SER A 343 37.46 2.21 36.61
C SER A 343 36.22 2.81 37.29
N SER A 344 36.24 2.78 38.61
CA SER A 344 35.16 3.14 39.53
C SER A 344 34.97 4.65 39.66
N SER A 345 33.74 5.13 39.40
CA SER A 345 33.23 6.35 40.04
C SER A 345 31.70 6.37 40.04
N SER A 346 31.15 6.49 41.24
CA SER A 346 29.73 6.62 41.55
C SER A 346 29.11 7.90 40.96
N LEU A 347 28.09 7.76 40.10
CA LEU A 347 27.03 8.74 39.91
C LEU A 347 25.74 8.02 39.54
N SER A 348 24.65 8.46 40.15
CA SER A 348 23.29 7.92 40.05
C SER A 348 22.83 7.73 38.60
N ALA A 349 22.71 6.48 38.15
CA ALA A 349 21.99 6.13 36.95
C ALA A 349 20.48 6.34 37.20
N ALA A 350 20.02 7.56 36.96
CA ALA A 350 18.61 7.76 36.63
C ALA A 350 18.42 7.12 35.26
N THR A 351 18.04 5.84 35.23
CA THR A 351 17.53 5.17 34.05
C THR A 351 16.32 5.98 33.60
N ARG A 352 16.51 6.90 32.65
CA ARG A 352 15.39 7.52 31.94
C ARG A 352 14.70 6.36 31.22
N GLN A 353 13.63 5.89 31.80
CA GLN A 353 12.71 4.95 31.18
C GLN A 353 12.26 5.65 29.88
N ALA A 354 12.78 5.20 28.75
CA ALA A 354 12.44 5.80 27.47
C ALA A 354 10.94 5.62 27.27
N ASP A 355 10.24 6.73 27.02
CA ASP A 355 8.79 6.69 26.79
C ASP A 355 8.50 5.72 25.63
N PRO A 356 7.49 4.84 25.77
CA PRO A 356 7.11 3.91 24.71
C PRO A 356 6.78 4.69 23.43
N CYS A 357 7.46 4.36 22.34
CA CYS A 357 7.26 5.04 21.06
C CYS A 357 6.04 4.41 20.35
N PRO A 358 5.22 5.21 19.66
CA PRO A 358 4.20 4.65 18.79
C PRO A 358 4.82 3.85 17.63
N CYS A 359 4.18 2.73 17.24
CA CYS A 359 4.52 2.01 16.01
C CYS A 359 4.47 2.99 14.83
N PRO A 360 5.50 3.02 13.94
CA PRO A 360 5.52 3.96 12.82
C PRO A 360 4.47 3.64 11.76
N VAL A 361 3.96 2.41 11.72
CA VAL A 361 2.95 1.97 10.75
C VAL A 361 1.55 2.42 11.20
N SER A 362 0.84 3.12 10.32
CA SER A 362 -0.55 3.56 10.52
C SER A 362 -1.56 2.78 9.67
N PHE A 363 -1.13 2.08 8.61
CA PHE A 363 -2.01 1.19 7.85
C PHE A 363 -1.29 -0.03 7.26
N ILE A 364 -2.02 -1.10 6.97
CA ILE A 364 -1.54 -2.31 6.33
C ILE A 364 -2.36 -2.59 5.08
N THR A 365 -1.72 -2.74 3.93
CA THR A 365 -2.35 -3.25 2.70
C THR A 365 -2.17 -4.77 2.64
N ALA A 366 -3.26 -5.53 2.74
CA ALA A 366 -3.25 -6.99 2.81
C ALA A 366 -4.19 -7.57 1.73
N VAL A 367 -3.71 -8.19 0.64
CA VAL A 367 -2.35 -8.70 0.39
C VAL A 367 -1.85 -8.40 -1.02
N ASN A 368 -0.54 -8.57 -1.22
CA ASN A 368 0.08 -8.61 -2.54
C ASN A 368 -0.28 -9.91 -3.32
N THR A 369 0.20 -10.08 -4.55
CA THR A 369 -0.04 -11.30 -5.34
C THR A 369 0.65 -12.52 -4.73
N LEU A 370 0.07 -13.71 -4.87
CA LEU A 370 0.65 -14.96 -4.39
C LEU A 370 1.70 -15.49 -5.35
N GLY A 371 2.95 -15.58 -4.90
CA GLY A 371 4.06 -16.10 -5.69
C GLY A 371 3.97 -17.61 -5.97
N ASN A 372 4.92 -18.09 -6.77
CA ASN A 372 5.06 -19.51 -7.13
C ASN A 372 3.83 -20.11 -7.84
N ALA A 373 3.12 -19.29 -8.61
CA ALA A 373 2.03 -19.74 -9.47
C ALA A 373 2.51 -19.94 -10.90
N LEU A 374 2.04 -21.01 -11.54
CA LEU A 374 2.34 -21.35 -12.93
C LEU A 374 1.04 -21.56 -13.70
N LEU A 375 0.93 -20.89 -14.85
CA LEU A 375 -0.09 -21.16 -15.85
C LEU A 375 0.60 -21.80 -17.06
N VAL A 376 0.03 -22.88 -17.58
CA VAL A 376 0.58 -23.64 -18.70
C VAL A 376 -0.42 -23.74 -19.85
N GLU A 377 0.10 -23.72 -21.08
CA GLU A 377 -0.69 -23.84 -22.31
C GLU A 377 -0.15 -24.97 -23.20
N PRO A 378 -1.01 -25.65 -23.99
CA PRO A 378 -0.57 -26.65 -24.95
C PRO A 378 0.33 -26.04 -26.04
N LEU A 379 1.42 -26.73 -26.35
CA LEU A 379 2.31 -26.39 -27.45
C LEU A 379 1.71 -27.00 -28.73
N LEU A 380 1.03 -26.16 -29.52
CA LEU A 380 0.62 -26.56 -30.87
C LEU A 380 1.88 -26.64 -31.73
N LEU A 381 2.37 -27.85 -31.95
CA LEU A 381 3.37 -28.12 -32.98
C LEU A 381 2.70 -27.83 -34.32
N SER A 382 2.92 -26.63 -34.87
CA SER A 382 2.59 -26.35 -36.27
C SER A 382 3.33 -27.38 -37.12
N GLY A 383 2.55 -28.20 -37.82
CA GLY A 383 3.05 -29.32 -38.60
C GLY A 383 4.19 -28.88 -39.52
N ILE A 384 5.27 -29.66 -39.48
CA ILE A 384 6.30 -29.67 -40.51
C ILE A 384 5.55 -29.73 -41.86
N SER A 385 5.59 -28.64 -42.63
CA SER A 385 5.24 -28.71 -44.04
C SER A 385 6.24 -29.67 -44.68
N THR A 386 5.78 -30.90 -44.94
CA THR A 386 6.47 -31.81 -45.85
C THR A 386 6.43 -31.15 -47.22
N SER A 387 7.49 -30.39 -47.53
CA SER A 387 7.76 -30.00 -48.90
C SER A 387 8.00 -31.28 -49.68
N SER A 388 7.01 -31.70 -50.45
CA SER A 388 7.13 -32.70 -51.50
C SER A 388 8.08 -32.15 -52.56
N THR A 389 9.38 -32.38 -52.36
CA THR A 389 10.37 -32.20 -53.41
C THR A 389 10.21 -33.37 -54.37
N SER A 390 9.61 -33.09 -55.52
CA SER A 390 9.65 -33.96 -56.69
C SER A 390 11.10 -34.12 -57.15
N SER A 391 11.62 -35.34 -57.05
CA SER A 391 12.88 -35.74 -57.66
C SER A 391 12.85 -35.54 -59.18
N PRO A 392 14.01 -35.27 -59.79
CA PRO A 392 14.38 -36.02 -60.98
C PRO A 392 15.64 -36.84 -60.73
N SER A 393 15.55 -38.07 -61.21
CA SER A 393 16.56 -39.12 -61.28
C SER A 393 17.91 -38.66 -61.85
N THR A 394 19.02 -39.10 -61.25
CA THR A 394 20.12 -39.72 -62.00
C THR A 394 21.03 -40.56 -61.10
N SER A 395 21.40 -41.71 -61.63
CA SER A 395 22.14 -42.82 -61.03
C SER A 395 23.65 -42.57 -60.94
N THR A 396 24.28 -42.93 -59.82
CA THR A 396 25.56 -43.67 -59.86
C THR A 396 25.86 -44.39 -58.55
N SER A 397 26.41 -45.60 -58.70
CA SER A 397 26.67 -46.67 -57.74
C SER A 397 27.96 -46.48 -56.91
N ILE A 398 27.91 -46.75 -55.60
CA ILE A 398 29.09 -47.04 -54.75
C ILE A 398 28.70 -48.14 -53.72
N PRO A 399 29.54 -49.18 -53.48
CA PRO A 399 29.22 -50.32 -52.62
C PRO A 399 29.42 -50.02 -51.12
N PRO A 400 28.83 -50.82 -50.20
CA PRO A 400 28.90 -50.55 -48.76
C PRO A 400 30.28 -50.95 -48.15
N PRO A 401 30.77 -50.22 -47.12
CA PRO A 401 31.96 -50.60 -46.35
C PRO A 401 31.66 -51.73 -45.33
N PRO A 402 32.68 -52.47 -44.86
CA PRO A 402 32.53 -53.66 -44.01
C PRO A 402 32.20 -53.32 -42.55
N PRO A 403 31.64 -54.27 -41.77
CA PRO A 403 31.30 -54.05 -40.37
C PRO A 403 32.56 -53.94 -39.47
N PRO A 404 32.53 -53.12 -38.41
CA PRO A 404 33.60 -53.06 -37.41
C PRO A 404 33.59 -54.28 -36.47
N PRO A 405 34.74 -54.64 -35.87
CA PRO A 405 34.87 -55.82 -35.01
C PRO A 405 34.33 -55.59 -33.60
N GLU A 406 33.80 -56.67 -33.02
CA GLU A 406 33.34 -56.78 -31.63
C GLU A 406 34.45 -56.45 -30.61
N LYS A 407 34.10 -55.64 -29.60
CA LYS A 407 34.68 -55.70 -28.25
C LYS A 407 33.59 -55.43 -27.21
N ASP A 408 33.08 -56.52 -26.67
CA ASP A 408 32.90 -56.85 -25.25
C ASP A 408 32.84 -55.70 -24.22
N LEU A 409 31.71 -55.59 -23.51
CA LEU A 409 31.58 -55.73 -22.05
C LEU A 409 30.26 -55.10 -21.54
N GLY A 410 29.51 -55.87 -20.73
CA GLY A 410 28.63 -55.32 -19.71
C GLY A 410 27.15 -55.68 -19.84
N GLU A 411 26.82 -56.91 -19.42
CA GLU A 411 25.47 -57.37 -19.15
C GLU A 411 24.70 -56.44 -18.19
N ILE A 412 23.49 -56.00 -18.57
CA ILE A 412 22.36 -55.91 -17.64
C ILE A 412 21.13 -56.48 -18.34
N ARG A 413 20.71 -57.66 -17.87
CA ARG A 413 19.45 -58.33 -18.20
C ARG A 413 18.27 -57.47 -17.79
N GLN A 414 17.33 -57.19 -18.70
CA GLN A 414 15.89 -57.10 -18.39
C GLN A 414 15.07 -57.58 -19.59
N GLY A 415 14.00 -58.31 -19.30
CA GLY A 415 13.34 -59.27 -20.18
C GLY A 415 12.69 -58.71 -21.45
N GLN A 416 12.82 -59.51 -22.51
CA GLN A 416 12.03 -59.42 -23.73
C GLN A 416 10.60 -59.91 -23.46
N GLY A 417 9.62 -59.02 -23.66
CA GLY A 417 8.29 -59.37 -24.13
C GLY A 417 8.15 -58.83 -25.55
N GLN A 418 8.26 -59.72 -26.55
CA GLN A 418 7.97 -59.40 -27.94
C GLN A 418 6.46 -59.20 -28.12
N GLY A 419 6.06 -58.01 -28.55
CA GLY A 419 4.72 -57.71 -29.05
C GLY A 419 4.86 -56.95 -30.37
N GLN A 420 4.27 -57.52 -31.42
CA GLN A 420 4.28 -57.04 -32.80
C GLN A 420 3.94 -55.54 -32.93
N GLU A 421 4.75 -54.82 -33.70
CA GLU A 421 4.45 -53.46 -34.17
C GLU A 421 3.29 -53.49 -35.17
N GLY A 422 2.09 -53.17 -34.68
CA GLY A 422 1.04 -52.59 -35.50
C GLY A 422 1.29 -51.09 -35.65
N GLY A 423 1.32 -50.60 -36.89
CA GLY A 423 1.46 -49.18 -37.23
C GLY A 423 0.33 -48.34 -36.63
N GLY A 424 0.55 -47.84 -35.42
CA GLY A 424 -0.22 -46.77 -34.81
C GLY A 424 0.62 -45.50 -34.81
N THR A 425 0.13 -44.45 -35.43
CA THR A 425 0.63 -43.09 -35.23
C THR A 425 0.64 -42.82 -33.72
N ARG A 426 1.83 -42.85 -33.09
CA ARG A 426 2.03 -42.27 -31.76
C ARG A 426 1.68 -40.80 -31.87
N LEU A 427 0.46 -40.43 -31.47
CA LEU A 427 0.12 -39.05 -31.15
C LEU A 427 1.14 -38.62 -30.10
N SER A 428 2.09 -37.76 -30.48
CA SER A 428 3.02 -37.14 -29.55
C SER A 428 2.20 -36.53 -28.42
N SER A 429 2.50 -36.91 -27.17
CA SER A 429 1.85 -36.34 -26.00
C SER A 429 1.87 -34.81 -26.11
N PRO A 430 0.77 -34.11 -25.78
CA PRO A 430 0.75 -32.65 -25.85
C PRO A 430 1.85 -32.11 -24.93
N HIS A 431 2.85 -31.46 -25.53
CA HIS A 431 3.86 -30.74 -24.78
C HIS A 431 3.21 -29.48 -24.21
N PHE A 432 3.44 -29.15 -22.94
CA PHE A 432 2.97 -27.92 -22.33
C PHE A 432 4.12 -26.93 -22.20
N ARG A 433 3.82 -25.63 -22.31
CA ARG A 433 4.76 -24.54 -22.04
C ARG A 433 4.14 -23.56 -21.04
N SER A 434 4.98 -22.79 -20.34
CA SER A 434 4.48 -21.71 -19.50
C SER A 434 3.75 -20.66 -20.34
N SER A 435 2.64 -20.15 -19.84
CA SER A 435 1.87 -19.08 -20.50
C SER A 435 2.63 -17.74 -20.46
N LEU A 436 3.50 -17.53 -19.47
CA LEU A 436 4.35 -16.35 -19.35
C LEU A 436 5.84 -16.73 -19.36
N ALA A 437 6.68 -15.80 -19.78
CA ALA A 437 8.10 -15.81 -19.47
C ALA A 437 8.36 -15.18 -18.10
N SER A 438 9.53 -15.45 -17.51
CA SER A 438 10.00 -14.81 -16.28
C SER A 438 11.51 -14.60 -16.35
N ALA A 439 12.05 -13.71 -15.51
CA ALA A 439 13.50 -13.45 -15.47
C ALA A 439 14.33 -14.70 -15.09
N SER A 440 13.72 -15.65 -14.37
CA SER A 440 14.33 -16.95 -14.03
C SER A 440 14.13 -18.02 -15.11
N GLY A 441 13.41 -17.72 -16.20
CA GLY A 441 13.08 -18.67 -17.27
C GLY A 441 11.99 -19.69 -16.92
N SER A 442 11.45 -19.67 -15.69
CA SER A 442 10.46 -20.66 -15.23
C SER A 442 9.02 -20.35 -15.62
N GLY A 443 8.71 -19.08 -15.93
CA GLY A 443 7.33 -18.60 -16.10
C GLY A 443 6.51 -18.52 -14.80
N LEU A 444 7.14 -18.77 -13.64
CA LEU A 444 6.52 -18.58 -12.33
C LEU A 444 6.28 -17.10 -12.07
N GLY A 445 5.10 -16.79 -11.54
CA GLY A 445 4.72 -15.43 -11.22
C GLY A 445 3.74 -15.30 -10.07
N GLY A 446 3.27 -14.07 -9.88
CA GLY A 446 2.26 -13.67 -8.91
C GLY A 446 0.83 -13.90 -9.41
N LEU A 447 0.09 -14.75 -8.72
CA LEU A 447 -1.34 -15.00 -8.89
C LEU A 447 -2.17 -13.92 -8.18
N ALA A 448 -3.18 -13.41 -8.87
CA ALA A 448 -4.19 -12.51 -8.33
C ALA A 448 -5.57 -12.73 -8.96
N GLY A 449 -6.55 -11.91 -8.55
CA GLY A 449 -7.94 -12.04 -8.96
C GLY A 449 -8.69 -13.08 -8.11
N ALA A 450 -9.80 -13.60 -8.63
CA ALA A 450 -10.74 -14.42 -7.86
C ALA A 450 -10.10 -15.61 -7.10
N PRO A 451 -9.11 -16.36 -7.65
CA PRO A 451 -8.47 -17.46 -6.93
C PRO A 451 -7.72 -17.04 -5.66
N LEU A 452 -7.25 -15.78 -5.59
CA LEU A 452 -6.55 -15.26 -4.41
C LEU A 452 -7.52 -14.87 -3.29
N HIS A 453 -8.80 -14.63 -3.60
CA HIS A 453 -9.76 -14.01 -2.69
C HIS A 453 -9.91 -14.75 -1.35
N PRO A 454 -10.08 -16.09 -1.29
CA PRO A 454 -10.21 -16.78 0.00
C PRO A 454 -8.96 -16.64 0.89
N LEU A 455 -7.76 -16.69 0.31
CA LEU A 455 -6.52 -16.48 1.05
C LEU A 455 -6.40 -15.03 1.56
N ALA A 456 -6.78 -14.06 0.73
CA ALA A 456 -6.81 -12.65 1.11
C ALA A 456 -7.77 -12.38 2.27
N LEU A 457 -8.97 -12.98 2.25
CA LEU A 457 -9.94 -12.87 3.35
C LEU A 457 -9.35 -13.40 4.67
N GLY A 458 -8.72 -14.58 4.65
CA GLY A 458 -8.07 -15.14 5.83
C GLY A 458 -6.91 -14.29 6.35
N ASN A 459 -6.15 -13.66 5.45
CA ASN A 459 -5.07 -12.74 5.82
C ASN A 459 -5.61 -11.48 6.50
N VAL A 460 -6.61 -10.82 5.91
CA VAL A 460 -7.24 -9.63 6.50
C VAL A 460 -7.84 -9.97 7.87
N TYR A 461 -8.59 -11.06 7.96
CA TYR A 461 -9.17 -11.55 9.21
C TYR A 461 -8.13 -11.73 10.31
N THR A 462 -7.05 -12.47 10.01
CA THR A 462 -6.00 -12.79 10.98
C THR A 462 -5.21 -11.54 11.39
N ILE A 463 -4.87 -10.67 10.43
CA ILE A 463 -4.16 -9.41 10.71
C ILE A 463 -5.02 -8.49 11.58
N LYS A 464 -6.31 -8.31 11.25
CA LYS A 464 -7.22 -7.49 12.06
C LYS A 464 -7.34 -8.03 13.48
N GLY A 465 -7.49 -9.35 13.63
CA GLY A 465 -7.53 -10.01 14.93
C GLY A 465 -6.27 -9.77 15.77
N LEU A 466 -5.08 -9.92 15.15
CA LEU A 466 -3.81 -9.61 15.82
C LEU A 466 -3.74 -8.15 16.29
N LEU A 467 -4.15 -7.19 15.44
CA LEU A 467 -4.12 -5.77 15.79
C LEU A 467 -5.08 -5.44 16.94
N VAL A 468 -6.30 -5.99 16.92
CA VAL A 468 -7.28 -5.82 18.00
C VAL A 468 -6.76 -6.43 19.31
N GLN A 469 -6.21 -7.65 19.26
CA GLN A 469 -5.64 -8.31 20.43
C GLN A 469 -4.49 -7.49 21.04
N GLN A 470 -3.60 -6.94 20.21
CA GLN A 470 -2.52 -6.07 20.66
C GLN A 470 -3.04 -4.80 21.31
N GLN A 471 -4.05 -4.16 20.70
CA GLN A 471 -4.67 -2.95 21.24
C GLN A 471 -5.31 -3.21 22.62
N GLN A 472 -6.03 -4.33 22.78
CA GLN A 472 -6.64 -4.72 24.05
C GLN A 472 -5.60 -5.01 25.14
N GLN A 473 -4.51 -5.72 24.79
CA GLN A 473 -3.41 -5.96 25.72
C GLN A 473 -2.76 -4.64 26.20
N GLN A 474 -2.54 -3.69 25.30
CA GLN A 474 -2.02 -2.37 25.65
C GLN A 474 -2.99 -1.62 26.57
N GLN A 475 -4.29 -1.64 26.28
CA GLN A 475 -5.31 -1.00 27.13
C GLN A 475 -5.36 -1.64 28.53
N GLN A 476 -5.29 -2.97 28.63
CA GLN A 476 -5.28 -3.68 29.92
C GLN A 476 -4.02 -3.36 30.75
N GLN A 477 -2.84 -3.34 30.12
CA GLN A 477 -1.59 -2.95 30.78
C GLN A 477 -1.64 -1.50 31.28
N GLN A 478 -2.18 -0.59 30.48
CA GLN A 478 -2.38 0.80 30.87
C GLN A 478 -3.35 0.94 32.05
N GLN A 479 -4.46 0.21 32.06
CA GLN A 479 -5.41 0.21 33.18
C GLN A 479 -4.78 -0.31 34.48
N GLN A 480 -3.89 -1.30 34.40
CA GLN A 480 -3.14 -1.81 35.56
C GLN A 480 -2.09 -0.81 36.07
N GLN A 481 -1.48 -0.02 35.19
CA GLN A 481 -0.50 1.01 35.55
C GLN A 481 -1.16 2.33 36.00
N GLN A 482 -2.40 2.63 35.59
CA GLN A 482 -3.11 3.88 35.88
C GLN A 482 -3.80 3.95 37.26
N GLN A 483 -3.25 3.32 38.31
CA GLN A 483 -3.51 3.81 39.68
C GLN A 483 -2.76 5.11 40.01
N GLN A 484 -1.82 5.58 39.17
CA GLN A 484 -1.21 6.91 39.32
C GLN A 484 -1.08 7.64 37.97
N GLN A 485 -2.07 8.51 37.72
CA GLN A 485 -1.92 9.81 37.05
C GLN A 485 -1.30 9.86 35.63
N GLN A 486 -2.12 9.69 34.57
CA GLN A 486 -2.21 10.59 33.39
C GLN A 486 -3.22 10.00 32.38
N ARG A 487 -4.48 10.47 32.37
CA ARG A 487 -5.54 9.94 31.51
C ARG A 487 -5.73 10.70 30.19
N GLN A 488 -4.71 11.40 29.68
CA GLN A 488 -4.95 12.48 28.71
C GLN A 488 -4.23 12.49 27.37
N LEU A 489 -3.39 11.52 26.96
CA LEU A 489 -2.71 11.68 25.66
C LEU A 489 -2.40 10.44 24.80
N ASN A 490 -3.04 9.29 25.05
CA ASN A 490 -2.86 8.12 24.17
C ASN A 490 -4.21 7.66 23.59
N SER A 491 -4.72 8.41 22.61
CA SER A 491 -5.65 7.83 21.63
C SER A 491 -4.88 6.71 20.91
N GLY A 492 -5.13 5.46 21.32
CA GLY A 492 -4.41 4.30 20.85
C GLY A 492 -4.40 4.25 19.33
N ILE A 493 -3.23 4.03 18.75
CA ILE A 493 -3.04 3.99 17.30
C ILE A 493 -3.83 2.82 16.75
N GLN A 494 -4.82 3.13 15.93
CA GLN A 494 -5.54 2.14 15.16
C GLN A 494 -4.84 1.98 13.82
N ILE A 495 -4.10 0.88 13.65
CA ILE A 495 -3.55 0.51 12.34
C ILE A 495 -4.75 0.11 11.46
N GLN A 496 -5.00 0.88 10.41
CA GLN A 496 -6.06 0.58 9.44
C GLN A 496 -5.65 -0.59 8.54
N VAL A 497 -6.59 -1.45 8.17
CA VAL A 497 -6.35 -2.57 7.24
C VAL A 497 -7.03 -2.28 5.90
N ILE A 498 -6.25 -2.14 4.84
CA ILE A 498 -6.73 -2.07 3.46
C ILE A 498 -6.72 -3.49 2.87
N GLY A 499 -7.89 -4.09 2.72
CA GLY A 499 -8.06 -5.45 2.18
C GLY A 499 -7.97 -5.49 0.66
N VAL A 500 -7.13 -6.36 0.10
CA VAL A 500 -6.83 -6.48 -1.32
C VAL A 500 -6.75 -7.95 -1.71
N GLY A 501 -7.46 -8.33 -2.76
CA GLY A 501 -7.34 -9.66 -3.36
C GLY A 501 -8.67 -10.13 -3.94
N GLY A 502 -8.76 -10.21 -5.26
CA GLY A 502 -9.90 -10.81 -5.95
C GLY A 502 -11.24 -10.10 -5.83
N VAL A 503 -11.27 -8.84 -5.42
CA VAL A 503 -12.51 -8.03 -5.40
C VAL A 503 -12.78 -7.48 -6.79
N ALA A 504 -13.97 -7.77 -7.33
CA ALA A 504 -14.43 -7.34 -8.65
C ALA A 504 -15.91 -6.90 -8.69
N ASP A 505 -16.63 -7.05 -7.58
CA ASP A 505 -18.06 -6.78 -7.43
C ASP A 505 -18.39 -6.39 -5.97
N THR A 506 -19.64 -5.98 -5.75
CA THR A 506 -20.20 -5.62 -4.43
C THR A 506 -20.06 -6.73 -3.40
N GLU A 507 -20.18 -7.99 -3.79
CA GLU A 507 -20.16 -9.13 -2.85
C GLU A 507 -18.73 -9.39 -2.35
N GLY A 508 -17.74 -9.31 -3.25
CA GLY A 508 -16.33 -9.36 -2.90
C GLY A 508 -15.92 -8.21 -1.99
N TYR A 509 -16.45 -7.00 -2.24
CA TYR A 509 -16.27 -5.86 -1.34
C TYR A 509 -16.86 -6.14 0.05
N ARG A 510 -18.11 -6.60 0.13
CA ARG A 510 -18.79 -6.94 1.38
C ARG A 510 -18.04 -7.98 2.18
N ARG A 511 -17.59 -9.07 1.56
CA ARG A 511 -16.79 -10.10 2.25
C ARG A 511 -15.50 -9.52 2.81
N MET A 512 -14.80 -8.69 2.03
CA MET A 512 -13.56 -8.05 2.48
C MET A 512 -13.78 -7.12 3.68
N ARG A 513 -14.87 -6.32 3.65
CA ARG A 513 -15.31 -5.50 4.78
C ARG A 513 -15.70 -6.33 5.99
N ALA A 514 -16.46 -7.41 5.79
CA ALA A 514 -16.94 -8.28 6.85
C ALA A 514 -15.80 -8.91 7.64
N VAL A 515 -14.70 -9.30 6.99
CA VAL A 515 -13.51 -9.86 7.67
C VAL A 515 -12.61 -8.81 8.33
N GLY A 516 -12.99 -7.53 8.33
CA GLY A 516 -12.34 -6.48 9.12
C GLY A 516 -11.47 -5.48 8.32
N ALA A 517 -11.57 -5.45 7.00
CA ALA A 517 -10.90 -4.41 6.21
C ALA A 517 -11.55 -3.04 6.43
N ASP A 518 -10.75 -2.02 6.76
CA ASP A 518 -11.12 -0.60 6.93
C ASP A 518 -11.22 0.16 5.59
N ALA A 519 -10.64 -0.37 4.51
CA ALA A 519 -10.94 -0.02 3.11
C ALA A 519 -10.60 -1.20 2.18
N VAL A 520 -11.01 -1.15 0.91
CA VAL A 520 -10.83 -2.26 -0.04
C VAL A 520 -10.10 -1.81 -1.31
N GLY A 521 -8.97 -2.46 -1.60
CA GLY A 521 -8.18 -2.21 -2.80
C GLY A 521 -8.52 -3.13 -3.98
N VAL A 522 -8.63 -2.55 -5.19
CA VAL A 522 -8.93 -3.25 -6.45
C VAL A 522 -7.71 -3.24 -7.38
N GLY A 523 -7.34 -4.41 -7.91
CA GLY A 523 -6.20 -4.60 -8.83
C GLY A 523 -6.60 -5.27 -10.14
N THR A 524 -6.75 -6.60 -10.14
CA THR A 524 -7.09 -7.39 -11.34
C THR A 524 -8.35 -6.89 -12.05
N ALA A 525 -9.40 -6.52 -11.31
CA ALA A 525 -10.64 -6.04 -11.91
C ALA A 525 -10.48 -4.67 -12.58
N LEU A 526 -9.67 -3.77 -11.99
CA LEU A 526 -9.28 -2.49 -12.61
C LEU A 526 -8.55 -2.75 -13.93
N GLY A 527 -7.62 -3.71 -13.96
CA GLY A 527 -6.91 -4.04 -15.19
C GLY A 527 -7.79 -4.61 -16.31
N ARG A 528 -8.87 -5.31 -15.95
CA ARG A 528 -9.79 -5.92 -16.92
C ARG A 528 -10.88 -4.97 -17.41
N ARG A 529 -11.41 -4.14 -16.51
CA ARG A 529 -12.64 -3.36 -16.71
C ARG A 529 -12.39 -1.85 -16.70
N GLY A 530 -11.16 -1.42 -16.43
CA GLY A 530 -10.81 -0.01 -16.29
C GLY A 530 -11.42 0.61 -15.03
N VAL A 531 -11.41 1.95 -14.99
CA VAL A 531 -11.87 2.75 -13.83
C VAL A 531 -13.38 2.60 -13.57
N ALA A 532 -14.16 2.18 -14.58
CA ALA A 532 -15.60 1.97 -14.45
C ALA A 532 -15.96 0.95 -13.34
N VAL A 533 -15.05 0.01 -13.03
CA VAL A 533 -15.28 -1.02 -12.00
C VAL A 533 -15.62 -0.45 -10.64
N PHE A 534 -15.07 0.72 -10.30
CA PHE A 534 -15.33 1.36 -9.01
C PHE A 534 -16.79 1.80 -8.88
N GLY A 535 -17.43 2.22 -9.97
CA GLY A 535 -18.85 2.60 -9.96
C GLY A 535 -19.81 1.42 -9.96
N GLU A 536 -19.34 0.24 -10.31
CA GLU A 536 -20.13 -1.01 -10.33
C GLU A 536 -20.13 -1.71 -8.96
N ILE A 537 -19.16 -1.38 -8.09
CA ILE A 537 -19.06 -1.90 -6.71
C ILE A 537 -19.87 -0.96 -5.81
N ASP A 538 -21.03 -1.41 -5.36
CA ASP A 538 -21.88 -0.63 -4.45
C ASP A 538 -21.33 -0.69 -3.03
N VAL A 539 -20.71 0.41 -2.59
CA VAL A 539 -20.15 0.57 -1.25
C VAL A 539 -21.21 0.94 -0.20
N ARG A 540 -22.43 1.28 -0.61
CA ARG A 540 -23.50 1.74 0.30
C ARG A 540 -24.14 0.57 1.04
N GLY A 541 -24.66 0.85 2.23
CA GLY A 541 -25.38 -0.13 3.05
C GLY A 541 -24.49 -1.23 3.64
N VAL A 542 -23.17 -1.17 3.41
CA VAL A 542 -22.19 -1.88 4.23
C VAL A 542 -21.89 -0.92 5.38
N GLY A 543 -22.59 -1.11 6.50
CA GLY A 543 -22.35 -0.29 7.69
C GLY A 543 -20.90 -0.39 8.16
N GLU A 544 -20.53 0.44 9.14
CA GLU A 544 -19.35 0.18 9.97
C GLU A 544 -19.41 -1.20 10.67
N GLU A 545 -20.60 -1.82 10.66
CA GLU A 545 -20.85 -3.24 10.92
C GLU A 545 -20.20 -4.13 9.85
N GLY A 546 -18.88 -4.23 9.87
CA GLY A 546 -18.22 -5.52 9.60
C GLY A 546 -18.73 -6.58 10.59
N LEU A 547 -18.22 -7.81 10.55
CA LEU A 547 -18.45 -8.72 11.68
C LEU A 547 -18.16 -7.91 12.96
N TYR A 548 -19.11 -7.85 13.90
CA TYR A 548 -18.95 -7.09 15.14
C TYR A 548 -17.56 -7.39 15.70
N GLU A 549 -16.88 -6.42 16.32
CA GLU A 549 -15.62 -6.73 17.02
C GLU A 549 -15.81 -7.98 17.89
N ASP A 550 -16.99 -8.15 18.51
CA ASP A 550 -17.40 -9.36 19.22
C ASP A 550 -17.54 -10.64 18.36
N GLU A 551 -17.95 -10.57 17.10
CA GLU A 551 -18.01 -11.72 16.19
C GLU A 551 -16.63 -12.09 15.61
N VAL A 552 -15.82 -11.09 15.25
CA VAL A 552 -14.41 -11.32 14.91
C VAL A 552 -13.70 -11.96 16.11
N MET A 553 -13.92 -11.43 17.32
CA MET A 553 -13.35 -11.94 18.57
C MET A 553 -13.98 -13.25 19.07
N LYS A 554 -15.21 -13.61 18.65
CA LYS A 554 -15.79 -14.95 18.90
C LYS A 554 -15.24 -16.02 17.96
N MET A 555 -14.75 -15.61 16.79
CA MET A 555 -14.11 -16.50 15.82
C MET A 555 -12.59 -16.66 16.07
N LEU A 556 -11.96 -15.70 16.78
CA LEU A 556 -10.59 -15.79 17.33
C LEU A 556 -10.59 -16.52 18.66
#